data_AF-A0A6L5FTZ0-F1
#
_entry.id   AF-A0A6L5FTZ0-F1
#
_cell.length_a   1.000
_cell.length_b   1.000
_cell.length_c   1.000
_cell.angle_alpha   90.00
_cell.angle_beta   90.00
_cell.angle_gamma   90.00
#
_symmetry.space_group_name_H-M   'P 1'
#
loop_
_entity.id
_entity.type
_entity.pdbx_description
1 polymer ?
#
loop_
_entity_poly.entity_id
_entity_poly.type
_entity_poly.pdbx_seq_one_letter_code
_entity_poly.pdbx_strand_id
1 'polypeptide(L)'
;MARKGHMLERTTERASRNLAERTSRRSFIGRLGVGFVALVGGPMVAVALRPDRAEAYHICGHIYTTGSCPHPYYPETRIDSYGYPVHPEHGYPVDDRGDVYKSRDQKRSKICREVVREKYPETTNAKSGGGWSRCCKGYVRKVVDCCSYSRTRINGDASLVGYCYKGRRVFCIMYRETDTRC
;
A
#
# COMPACT_ATOMS: atom_id res chain seq x y z
N MET A 1 -17.25 -20.81 34.42
CA MET A 1 -17.01 -21.34 33.05
C MET A 1 -16.67 -20.17 32.12
N ALA A 2 -15.39 -19.77 32.00
CA ALA A 2 -14.99 -18.67 31.10
C ALA A 2 -13.48 -18.70 30.71
N ARG A 3 -12.87 -19.90 30.63
CA ARG A 3 -11.41 -20.04 30.36
C ARG A 3 -11.04 -20.90 29.15
N LYS A 4 -11.99 -21.60 28.51
CA LYS A 4 -11.70 -22.51 27.37
C LYS A 4 -11.72 -21.85 25.99
N GLY A 5 -12.45 -20.74 25.80
CA GLY A 5 -12.55 -20.07 24.49
C GLY A 5 -11.23 -19.43 24.02
N HIS A 6 -10.53 -18.76 24.93
CA HIS A 6 -9.38 -17.91 24.56
C HIS A 6 -8.09 -18.69 24.19
N MET A 7 -7.98 -19.96 24.59
CA MET A 7 -6.81 -20.80 24.31
C MET A 7 -6.86 -21.44 22.92
N LEU A 8 -8.06 -21.74 22.43
CA LEU A 8 -8.30 -22.30 21.09
C LEU A 8 -8.13 -21.26 19.98
N GLU A 9 -8.46 -20.00 20.25
CA GLU A 9 -8.22 -18.87 19.33
C GLU A 9 -6.72 -18.61 19.10
N ARG A 10 -5.92 -18.67 20.18
CA ARG A 10 -4.47 -18.40 20.08
C ARG A 10 -3.70 -19.51 19.38
N THR A 11 -4.13 -20.77 19.49
CA THR A 11 -3.51 -21.89 18.78
C THR A 11 -3.88 -21.91 17.29
N THR A 12 -5.10 -21.50 16.94
CA THR A 12 -5.54 -21.39 15.55
C THR A 12 -4.90 -20.21 14.82
N GLU A 13 -4.69 -19.06 15.48
CA GLU A 13 -3.93 -17.94 14.91
C GLU A 13 -2.46 -18.31 14.63
N ARG A 14 -1.81 -19.06 15.53
CA ARG A 14 -0.40 -19.47 15.33
C ARG A 14 -0.26 -20.52 14.23
N ALA A 15 -1.21 -21.43 14.09
CA ALA A 15 -1.19 -22.43 13.03
C ALA A 15 -1.39 -21.79 11.64
N SER A 16 -2.32 -20.84 11.52
CA SER A 16 -2.57 -20.11 10.28
C SER A 16 -1.42 -19.17 9.90
N ARG A 17 -0.77 -18.53 10.87
CA ARG A 17 0.42 -17.70 10.62
C ARG A 17 1.64 -18.51 10.17
N ASN A 18 1.87 -19.68 10.78
CA ASN A 18 2.96 -20.60 10.36
C ASN A 18 2.68 -21.26 8.98
N LEU A 19 1.41 -21.47 8.63
CA LEU A 19 1.02 -21.97 7.30
C LEU A 19 1.19 -20.90 6.22
N ALA A 20 0.91 -19.63 6.55
CA ALA A 20 1.13 -18.48 5.68
C ALA A 20 2.64 -18.19 5.45
N GLU A 21 3.49 -18.40 6.45
CA GLU A 21 4.96 -18.30 6.28
C GLU A 21 5.53 -19.44 5.43
N ARG A 22 5.00 -20.68 5.55
CA ARG A 22 5.45 -21.83 4.75
C ARG A 22 4.89 -21.86 3.31
N THR A 23 3.93 -21.00 2.96
CA THR A 23 3.35 -20.88 1.60
C THR A 23 3.89 -19.69 0.79
N SER A 24 5.08 -19.22 1.12
CA SER A 24 5.95 -18.44 0.21
C SER A 24 6.48 -19.28 -0.98
N ARG A 25 5.56 -19.94 -1.70
CA ARG A 25 5.76 -20.67 -2.96
C ARG A 25 5.18 -19.89 -4.14
N ARG A 26 5.14 -18.56 -4.03
CA ARG A 26 4.41 -17.63 -4.90
C ARG A 26 4.93 -17.57 -6.35
N SER A 27 6.13 -18.07 -6.65
CA SER A 27 6.67 -18.03 -8.02
C SER A 27 6.46 -19.31 -8.85
N PHE A 28 6.26 -20.47 -8.23
CA PHE A 28 6.18 -21.74 -8.97
C PHE A 28 4.74 -22.18 -9.23
N ILE A 29 3.84 -22.09 -8.23
CA ILE A 29 2.42 -22.41 -8.41
C ILE A 29 1.73 -21.41 -9.34
N GLY A 30 2.14 -20.13 -9.30
CA GLY A 30 1.60 -19.12 -10.21
C GLY A 30 1.90 -19.39 -11.68
N ARG A 31 3.07 -19.96 -12.01
CA ARG A 31 3.45 -20.28 -13.39
C ARG A 31 2.77 -21.55 -13.91
N LEU A 32 2.67 -22.59 -13.09
CA LEU A 32 1.95 -23.81 -13.46
C LEU A 32 0.43 -23.60 -13.55
N GLY A 33 -0.15 -22.78 -12.66
CA GLY A 33 -1.57 -22.44 -12.67
C GLY A 33 -1.99 -21.66 -13.92
N VAL A 34 -1.19 -20.68 -14.35
CA VAL A 34 -1.47 -19.89 -15.57
C VAL A 34 -1.39 -20.77 -16.83
N GLY A 35 -0.40 -21.67 -16.91
CA GLY A 35 -0.27 -22.61 -18.03
C GLY A 35 -1.43 -23.60 -18.10
N PHE A 36 -1.84 -24.17 -16.97
CA PHE A 36 -2.96 -25.11 -16.90
C PHE A 36 -4.30 -24.45 -17.29
N VAL A 37 -4.58 -23.24 -16.78
CA VAL A 37 -5.83 -22.53 -17.08
C VAL A 37 -5.89 -22.08 -18.55
N ALA A 38 -4.76 -21.70 -19.14
CA ALA A 38 -4.70 -21.39 -20.57
C ALA A 38 -5.04 -22.61 -21.44
N LEU A 39 -4.63 -23.80 -21.01
CA LEU A 39 -4.80 -25.06 -21.73
C LEU A 39 -6.24 -25.58 -21.64
N VAL A 40 -6.88 -25.46 -20.47
CA VAL A 40 -8.25 -25.97 -20.24
C VAL A 40 -9.32 -24.93 -20.61
N GLY A 41 -9.06 -23.63 -20.42
CA GLY A 41 -10.03 -22.54 -20.62
C GLY A 41 -9.80 -21.66 -21.85
N GLY A 42 -8.71 -21.87 -22.59
CA GLY A 42 -8.35 -21.09 -23.77
C GLY A 42 -7.72 -19.72 -23.47
N PRO A 43 -7.19 -19.05 -24.51
CA PRO A 43 -6.34 -17.86 -24.36
C PRO A 43 -7.06 -16.65 -23.74
N MET A 44 -8.38 -16.56 -23.86
CA MET A 44 -9.17 -15.48 -23.25
C MET A 44 -9.19 -15.55 -21.72
N VAL A 45 -9.24 -16.76 -21.15
CA VAL A 45 -9.20 -16.96 -19.69
C VAL A 45 -7.78 -16.73 -19.16
N ALA A 46 -6.75 -17.09 -19.94
CA ALA A 46 -5.36 -16.78 -19.63
C ALA A 46 -5.11 -15.26 -19.58
N VAL A 47 -5.68 -14.48 -20.51
CA VAL A 47 -5.59 -13.01 -20.53
C VAL A 47 -6.24 -12.37 -19.30
N ALA A 48 -7.31 -12.95 -18.78
CA ALA A 48 -7.95 -12.46 -17.56
C ALA A 48 -7.08 -12.67 -16.29
N LEU A 49 -6.18 -13.65 -16.32
CA LEU A 49 -5.30 -14.03 -15.20
C LEU A 49 -3.85 -13.59 -15.37
N ARG A 50 -3.54 -12.79 -16.40
CA ARG A 50 -2.17 -12.29 -16.60
C ARG A 50 -1.77 -11.37 -15.43
N PRO A 51 -0.53 -11.51 -14.90
CA PRO A 51 -0.06 -10.74 -13.75
C PRO A 51 0.03 -9.23 -14.01
N ASP A 52 0.06 -8.79 -15.27
CA ASP A 52 -0.02 -7.37 -15.66
C ASP A 52 -1.39 -6.73 -15.38
N ARG A 53 -2.47 -7.53 -15.23
CA ARG A 53 -3.75 -7.01 -14.68
C ARG A 53 -3.71 -6.83 -13.18
N ALA A 54 -2.86 -7.56 -12.44
CA ALA A 54 -2.73 -7.34 -11.01
C ALA A 54 -2.23 -5.91 -10.72
N GLU A 55 -1.34 -5.37 -11.56
CA GLU A 55 -0.77 -4.02 -11.44
C GLU A 55 -1.81 -2.88 -11.63
N ALA A 56 -2.97 -3.17 -12.24
CA ALA A 56 -3.95 -2.17 -12.67
C ALA A 56 -5.21 -2.04 -11.78
N TYR A 57 -5.40 -2.90 -10.78
CA TYR A 57 -6.51 -2.82 -9.81
C TYR A 57 -6.19 -1.95 -8.58
N HIS A 58 -4.95 -1.49 -8.42
CA HIS A 58 -4.48 -0.79 -7.20
C HIS A 58 -4.75 0.73 -7.17
N ILE A 59 -5.02 1.40 -8.29
CA ILE A 59 -5.26 2.86 -8.30
C ILE A 59 -6.76 3.19 -8.32
N CYS A 60 -7.56 2.40 -9.07
CA CYS A 60 -9.00 2.60 -9.20
C CYS A 60 -9.87 1.58 -8.45
N GLY A 61 -9.31 0.43 -8.02
CA GLY A 61 -10.06 -0.67 -7.40
C GLY A 61 -9.92 -0.75 -5.87
N HIS A 62 -8.72 -0.52 -5.33
CA HIS A 62 -8.47 -0.47 -3.88
C HIS A 62 -7.44 0.62 -3.57
N ILE A 63 -7.80 1.64 -2.80
CA ILE A 63 -6.89 2.71 -2.32
C ILE A 63 -5.83 2.22 -1.31
N TYR A 64 -5.70 0.90 -1.16
CA TYR A 64 -4.82 0.26 -0.21
C TYR A 64 -4.10 -0.91 -0.87
N THR A 65 -2.78 -0.79 -0.99
CA THR A 65 -1.88 -1.92 -1.19
C THR A 65 -1.44 -2.41 0.18
N THR A 66 -1.15 -3.71 0.32
CA THR A 66 -0.56 -4.33 1.52
C THR A 66 0.90 -3.90 1.78
N GLY A 67 1.22 -2.62 1.58
CA GLY A 67 2.58 -2.07 1.52
C GLY A 67 2.68 -0.54 1.44
N SER A 68 1.61 0.20 1.75
CA SER A 68 1.67 1.67 1.78
C SER A 68 2.61 2.20 2.88
N CYS A 69 3.00 3.47 2.78
CA CYS A 69 3.75 4.15 3.84
C CYS A 69 2.98 4.08 5.18
N PRO A 70 3.69 4.15 6.33
CA PRO A 70 3.06 4.25 7.64
C PRO A 70 2.00 5.34 7.67
N HIS A 71 0.83 5.02 8.20
CA HIS A 71 -0.31 5.91 8.20
C HIS A 71 -1.23 5.56 9.38
N PRO A 72 -1.92 6.53 10.00
CA PRO A 72 -2.86 6.24 11.10
C PRO A 72 -3.97 5.27 10.71
N TYR A 73 -4.47 5.36 9.48
CA TYR A 73 -5.50 4.47 8.93
C TYR A 73 -4.94 3.29 8.11
N TYR A 74 -3.70 2.86 8.34
CA TYR A 74 -3.17 1.72 7.57
C TYR A 74 -4.11 0.50 7.67
N PRO A 75 -4.49 -0.16 6.54
CA PRO A 75 -3.93 0.00 5.19
C PRO A 75 -4.61 1.07 4.31
N GLU A 76 -5.72 1.65 4.73
CA GLU A 76 -6.51 2.69 4.06
C GLU A 76 -5.80 4.05 4.10
N THR A 77 -4.63 4.12 3.48
CA THR A 77 -3.77 5.30 3.54
C THR A 77 -4.24 6.36 2.55
N ARG A 78 -4.46 7.59 3.01
CA ARG A 78 -4.83 8.72 2.14
C ARG A 78 -4.15 10.00 2.60
N ILE A 79 -3.57 10.74 1.66
CA ILE A 79 -2.86 11.99 1.94
C ILE A 79 -3.42 13.17 1.14
N ASP A 80 -3.21 14.37 1.67
CA ASP A 80 -3.43 15.62 0.92
C ASP A 80 -2.29 15.93 -0.06
N SER A 81 -2.38 17.06 -0.75
CA SER A 81 -1.37 17.53 -1.72
C SER A 81 0.01 17.78 -1.10
N TYR A 82 0.09 17.97 0.22
CA TYR A 82 1.32 18.27 0.94
C TYR A 82 1.92 17.03 1.62
N GLY A 83 1.24 15.89 1.55
CA GLY A 83 1.69 14.62 2.10
C GLY A 83 1.30 14.38 3.55
N TYR A 84 0.32 15.12 4.07
CA TYR A 84 -0.23 14.88 5.40
C TYR A 84 -1.43 13.93 5.37
N PRO A 85 -1.70 13.18 6.45
CA PRO A 85 -2.81 12.24 6.49
C PRO A 85 -4.18 12.92 6.44
N VAL A 86 -5.12 12.31 5.72
CA VAL A 86 -6.54 12.67 5.71
C VAL A 86 -7.38 11.43 5.97
N HIS A 87 -8.61 11.61 6.43
CA HIS A 87 -9.53 10.49 6.61
C HIS A 87 -9.76 9.77 5.27
N PRO A 88 -9.68 8.42 5.21
CA PRO A 88 -9.76 7.68 3.95
C PRO A 88 -11.09 7.88 3.22
N GLU A 89 -12.19 7.83 3.97
CA GLU A 89 -13.55 7.99 3.44
C GLU A 89 -13.94 9.46 3.23
N HIS A 90 -13.85 10.29 4.27
CA HIS A 90 -14.35 11.66 4.25
C HIS A 90 -13.36 12.73 3.75
N GLY A 91 -12.06 12.42 3.67
CA GLY A 91 -11.06 13.33 3.13
C GLY A 91 -10.68 14.55 3.98
N TYR A 92 -11.22 14.70 5.19
CA TYR A 92 -10.84 15.80 6.10
C TYR A 92 -9.45 15.58 6.72
N PRO A 93 -8.72 16.64 7.11
CA PRO A 93 -7.44 16.54 7.80
C PRO A 93 -7.55 15.84 9.16
N VAL A 94 -6.64 14.91 9.42
CA VAL A 94 -6.47 14.24 10.72
C VAL A 94 -5.07 14.47 11.25
N ASP A 95 -4.86 14.21 12.54
CA ASP A 95 -3.55 14.21 13.19
C ASP A 95 -2.79 12.89 12.96
N ASP A 96 -1.62 12.74 13.59
CA ASP A 96 -0.77 11.54 13.47
C ASP A 96 -1.40 10.26 14.06
N ARG A 97 -2.47 10.39 14.84
CA ARG A 97 -3.24 9.28 15.43
C ARG A 97 -4.50 8.97 14.62
N GLY A 98 -4.86 9.81 13.66
CA GLY A 98 -6.11 9.69 12.91
C GLY A 98 -7.28 10.45 13.56
N ASP A 99 -7.04 11.26 14.58
CA ASP A 99 -8.09 12.02 15.24
C ASP A 99 -8.32 13.36 14.55
N VAL A 100 -9.57 13.84 14.59
CA VAL A 100 -9.90 15.23 14.24
C VAL A 100 -9.30 16.18 15.28
N TYR A 101 -8.88 17.36 14.85
CA TYR A 101 -8.33 18.40 15.71
C TYR A 101 -9.38 18.90 16.72
N LYS A 102 -9.13 18.61 17.98
CA LYS A 102 -9.85 19.04 19.19
C LYS A 102 -8.95 19.85 20.14
N SER A 103 -7.63 19.69 20.05
CA SER A 103 -6.63 20.37 20.89
C SER A 103 -5.46 20.92 20.06
N ARG A 104 -4.79 21.93 20.60
CA ARG A 104 -3.53 22.49 20.07
C ARG A 104 -2.33 21.55 20.25
N ASP A 105 -2.44 20.57 21.14
CA ASP A 105 -1.36 19.59 21.39
C ASP A 105 -1.31 18.49 20.33
N GLN A 106 -2.33 18.39 19.48
CA GLN A 106 -2.35 17.41 18.40
C GLN A 106 -1.32 17.77 17.32
N LYS A 107 -0.54 16.76 16.92
CA LYS A 107 0.53 16.89 15.93
C LYS A 107 0.10 16.26 14.60
N ARG A 108 0.45 16.94 13.51
CA ARG A 108 0.34 16.42 12.14
C ARG A 108 1.71 16.39 11.49
N SER A 109 2.08 15.24 10.95
CA SER A 109 3.37 14.99 10.33
C SER A 109 3.17 14.56 8.88
N LYS A 110 4.05 15.02 8.00
CA LYS A 110 4.13 14.59 6.60
C LYS A 110 4.58 13.15 6.57
N ILE A 111 3.75 12.27 6.03
CA ILE A 111 3.95 10.82 6.07
C ILE A 111 5.33 10.43 5.55
N CYS A 112 5.70 10.87 4.34
CA CYS A 112 6.99 10.49 3.76
C CYS A 112 8.21 11.19 4.38
N ARG A 113 8.08 12.47 4.77
CA ARG A 113 9.24 13.27 5.22
C ARG A 113 9.54 13.11 6.70
N GLU A 114 8.53 12.84 7.50
CA GLU A 114 8.60 12.86 8.96
C GLU A 114 8.31 11.47 9.50
N VAL A 115 7.12 10.91 9.27
CA VAL A 115 6.71 9.61 9.84
C VAL A 115 7.61 8.47 9.34
N VAL A 116 7.85 8.40 8.03
CA VAL A 116 8.75 7.38 7.44
C VAL A 116 10.17 7.52 7.99
N ARG A 117 10.68 8.75 8.14
CA ARG A 117 12.04 8.99 8.63
C ARG A 117 12.18 8.62 10.11
N GLU A 118 11.15 8.86 10.90
CA GLU A 118 11.11 8.51 12.32
C GLU A 118 11.04 6.99 12.50
N LYS A 119 10.17 6.32 11.73
CA LYS A 119 9.95 4.87 11.85
C LYS A 119 11.04 4.03 11.18
N TYR A 120 11.67 4.57 10.13
CA TYR A 120 12.71 3.91 9.34
C TYR A 120 13.90 4.85 9.15
N PRO A 121 14.75 5.03 10.16
CA PRO A 121 15.89 5.96 10.12
C PRO A 121 16.89 5.69 8.98
N GLU A 122 16.95 4.46 8.47
CA GLU A 122 17.78 4.07 7.33
C GLU A 122 17.35 4.75 6.01
N THR A 123 16.15 5.32 5.96
CA THR A 123 15.57 5.96 4.76
C THR A 123 16.07 7.38 4.51
N THR A 124 17.32 7.68 4.89
CA THR A 124 17.97 9.00 4.77
C THR A 124 17.47 9.82 3.58
N ASN A 125 17.03 11.06 3.87
CA ASN A 125 16.44 11.98 2.90
C ASN A 125 15.19 11.48 2.17
N ALA A 126 14.33 10.71 2.84
CA ALA A 126 12.99 10.37 2.35
C ALA A 126 12.21 11.63 1.96
N LYS A 127 11.78 11.69 0.70
CA LYS A 127 11.03 12.81 0.12
C LYS A 127 9.97 12.28 -0.82
N SER A 128 8.79 12.90 -0.78
CA SER A 128 7.78 12.68 -1.80
C SER A 128 8.38 13.03 -3.16
N GLY A 129 8.30 12.13 -4.12
CA GLY A 129 8.86 12.32 -5.45
C GLY A 129 8.31 11.28 -6.41
N GLY A 130 8.19 11.61 -7.68
CA GLY A 130 7.52 10.71 -8.63
C GLY A 130 6.03 10.51 -8.29
N GLY A 131 5.37 9.73 -9.12
CA GLY A 131 3.98 9.35 -8.92
C GLY A 131 3.30 8.99 -10.21
N TRP A 132 2.25 8.19 -10.08
CA TRP A 132 1.41 7.75 -11.18
C TRP A 132 0.03 8.35 -11.03
N SER A 133 -0.61 8.70 -12.13
CA SER A 133 -1.97 9.22 -12.13
C SER A 133 -2.85 8.42 -13.09
N ARG A 134 -4.09 8.19 -12.69
CA ARG A 134 -5.09 7.50 -13.52
C ARG A 134 -6.46 8.12 -13.33
N CYS A 135 -7.25 8.16 -14.40
CA CYS A 135 -8.66 8.51 -14.32
C CYS A 135 -9.46 7.37 -13.68
N CYS A 136 -10.18 7.67 -12.60
CA CYS A 136 -11.05 6.72 -11.90
C CYS A 136 -12.39 7.40 -11.59
N LYS A 137 -13.50 6.87 -12.12
CA LYS A 137 -14.86 7.40 -11.90
C LYS A 137 -15.00 8.91 -12.24
N GLY A 138 -14.32 9.39 -13.28
CA GLY A 138 -14.35 10.80 -13.71
C GLY A 138 -13.43 11.74 -12.94
N TYR A 139 -12.61 11.22 -12.03
CA TYR A 139 -11.63 11.99 -11.27
C TYR A 139 -10.24 11.36 -11.32
N VAL A 140 -9.22 12.21 -11.35
CA VAL A 140 -7.84 11.75 -11.32
C VAL A 140 -7.49 11.25 -9.92
N ARG A 141 -6.99 10.02 -9.85
CA ARG A 141 -6.35 9.46 -8.65
C ARG A 141 -4.85 9.40 -8.85
N LYS A 142 -4.10 9.69 -7.79
CA LYS A 142 -2.65 9.78 -7.82
C LYS A 142 -2.02 8.89 -6.77
N VAL A 143 -1.07 8.06 -7.20
CA VAL A 143 -0.08 7.43 -6.32
C VAL A 143 1.12 8.36 -6.23
N VAL A 144 1.61 8.58 -5.01
CA VAL A 144 2.77 9.42 -4.72
C VAL A 144 3.85 8.52 -4.12
N ASP A 145 5.02 8.48 -4.74
CA ASP A 145 6.12 7.66 -4.22
C ASP A 145 6.84 8.41 -3.09
N CYS A 146 7.17 7.68 -2.03
CA CYS A 146 8.12 8.14 -1.03
C CYS A 146 9.51 7.65 -1.42
N CYS A 147 10.36 8.57 -1.86
CA CYS A 147 11.66 8.27 -2.44
C CYS A 147 12.79 8.44 -1.43
N SER A 148 13.67 7.45 -1.33
CA SER A 148 14.87 7.46 -0.49
C SER A 148 16.08 6.89 -1.23
N TYR A 149 17.31 7.15 -0.76
CA TYR A 149 18.50 6.47 -1.26
C TYR A 149 18.66 5.04 -0.71
N SER A 150 17.87 4.69 0.31
CA SER A 150 17.87 3.34 0.87
C SER A 150 17.56 2.28 -0.19
N ARG A 151 18.18 1.11 -0.02
CA ARG A 151 17.89 -0.09 -0.82
C ARG A 151 16.74 -0.90 -0.22
N THR A 152 16.45 -0.70 1.06
CA THR A 152 15.32 -1.31 1.75
C THR A 152 14.03 -0.77 1.15
N ARG A 153 13.07 -1.65 0.89
CA ARG A 153 11.70 -1.28 0.54
C ARG A 153 10.77 -1.88 1.58
N ILE A 154 9.79 -1.11 2.03
CA ILE A 154 8.73 -1.63 2.91
C ILE A 154 7.42 -1.83 2.16
N ASN A 155 7.34 -1.36 0.91
CA ASN A 155 6.22 -1.68 0.06
C ASN A 155 6.26 -3.15 -0.37
N GLY A 156 5.16 -3.85 -0.14
CA GLY A 156 4.90 -5.20 -0.65
C GLY A 156 4.74 -5.27 -2.17
N ASP A 157 4.60 -4.13 -2.84
CA ASP A 157 4.54 -4.06 -4.30
C ASP A 157 5.93 -3.84 -4.92
N ALA A 158 6.63 -4.95 -5.16
CA ALA A 158 7.93 -4.96 -5.85
C ALA A 158 7.82 -4.54 -7.33
N SER A 159 6.60 -4.46 -7.90
CA SER A 159 6.37 -4.08 -9.30
C SER A 159 6.57 -2.58 -9.55
N LEU A 160 6.45 -1.74 -8.52
CA LEU A 160 6.64 -0.30 -8.67
C LEU A 160 8.13 0.05 -8.76
N VAL A 161 8.61 0.15 -10.00
CA VAL A 161 9.86 0.83 -10.36
C VAL A 161 9.56 2.34 -10.39
N GLY A 162 9.29 2.93 -9.22
CA GLY A 162 8.72 4.29 -9.20
C GLY A 162 9.67 5.38 -9.67
N TYR A 163 9.06 6.54 -9.94
CA TYR A 163 9.62 7.66 -10.70
C TYR A 163 10.51 8.57 -9.84
N CYS A 164 11.30 7.97 -8.96
CA CYS A 164 12.17 8.67 -8.04
C CYS A 164 13.39 9.25 -8.77
N TYR A 165 13.40 10.58 -8.95
CA TYR A 165 14.51 11.28 -9.60
C TYR A 165 15.85 11.17 -8.82
N LYS A 166 16.96 11.23 -9.57
CA LYS A 166 18.35 11.36 -9.07
C LYS A 166 18.87 10.14 -8.30
N GLY A 167 18.59 8.93 -8.77
CA GLY A 167 19.12 7.68 -8.19
C GLY A 167 18.46 7.25 -6.87
N ARG A 168 17.37 7.92 -6.47
CA ARG A 168 16.52 7.50 -5.35
C ARG A 168 15.66 6.32 -5.79
N ARG A 169 15.27 5.49 -4.83
CA ARG A 169 14.38 4.34 -5.00
C ARG A 169 13.08 4.59 -4.24
N VAL A 170 12.01 3.96 -4.71
CA VAL A 170 10.74 3.93 -3.96
C VAL A 170 10.95 3.12 -2.70
N PHE A 171 10.69 3.74 -1.55
CA PHE A 171 10.67 3.09 -0.26
C PHE A 171 9.27 2.55 0.07
N CYS A 172 8.27 3.43 -0.08
CA CYS A 172 6.85 3.17 0.11
C CYS A 172 6.01 4.10 -0.78
N ILE A 173 4.70 3.87 -0.85
CA ILE A 173 3.77 4.70 -1.63
C ILE A 173 2.65 5.27 -0.77
N MET A 174 2.06 6.37 -1.23
CA MET A 174 0.93 7.04 -0.61
C MET A 174 -0.14 7.30 -1.67
N TYR A 175 -1.42 7.30 -1.28
CA TYR A 175 -2.53 7.57 -2.18
C TYR A 175 -3.09 8.97 -1.98
N ARG A 176 -3.29 9.69 -3.08
CA ARG A 176 -3.92 11.00 -3.13
C ARG A 176 -5.09 10.93 -4.10
N GLU A 177 -6.29 11.17 -3.61
CA GLU A 177 -7.42 11.48 -4.47
C GLU A 177 -7.35 12.97 -4.86
N THR A 178 -7.66 13.28 -6.10
CA THR A 178 -7.71 14.65 -6.59
C THR A 178 -9.14 15.00 -7.00
N ASP A 179 -9.48 16.26 -6.89
CA ASP A 179 -10.69 16.88 -7.43
C ASP A 179 -10.59 17.18 -8.94
N THR A 180 -9.44 16.89 -9.54
CA THR A 180 -9.18 17.12 -10.96
C THR A 180 -10.00 16.14 -11.78
N ARG A 181 -10.85 16.67 -12.67
CA ARG A 181 -11.63 15.84 -13.60
C ARG A 181 -10.75 15.27 -14.71
N CYS A 182 -11.20 14.11 -15.18
CA CYS A 182 -10.80 13.42 -16.39
C CYS A 182 -12.11 12.88 -17.01
#